data_AF-A0A537V4H6-F1
#
_entry.id   AF-A0A537V4H6-F1
#
_cell.length_a   1.000
_cell.length_b   1.000
_cell.length_c   1.000
_cell.angle_alpha   90.00
_cell.angle_beta   90.00
_cell.angle_gamma   90.00
#
_symmetry.space_group_name_H-M   'P 1'
#
loop_
_entity.id
_entity.type
_entity.pdbx_description
1 polymer ?
#
loop_
_entity_poly.entity_id
_entity_poly.type
_entity_poly.pdbx_seq_one_letter_code
_entity_poly.pdbx_strand_id
1 'polypeptide(L)'
;ERAEREGDLQRVAEIRYGRLVELEKELEGRNAELEELQRERKMLNEEVTEEDVAQVVATWTGIPVARLMEGEMQKLVHLEEHLHERVVDQDEAVNAVANAIRRSRAGLQDPNRPIGSFLFLGPTGVGKTELARALAEYLFDDERAIVRVDMSEYQERHTVSRLVGAPPGYVGYEEGGQLTEA
;
A
#
# COMPACT_ATOMS: atom_id res chain seq x y z
N GLU A 1 -14.44 16.62 -27.70
CA GLU A 1 -13.37 15.74 -28.22
C GLU A 1 -13.62 15.15 -29.61
N ARG A 2 -14.72 14.40 -29.86
CA ARG A 2 -14.94 13.77 -31.18
C ARG A 2 -15.10 14.78 -32.34
N ALA A 3 -15.99 15.77 -32.16
CA ALA A 3 -16.20 16.86 -33.14
C ALA A 3 -14.96 17.75 -33.34
N GLU A 4 -14.12 17.88 -32.31
CA GLU A 4 -12.87 18.65 -32.36
C GLU A 4 -11.80 17.92 -33.18
N ARG A 5 -11.74 16.58 -33.06
CA ARG A 5 -10.90 15.72 -33.92
C ARG A 5 -11.38 15.68 -35.38
N GLU A 6 -12.68 15.82 -35.61
CA GLU A 6 -13.30 15.83 -36.95
C GLU A 6 -13.26 17.23 -37.60
N GLY A 7 -12.78 18.26 -36.90
CA GLY A 7 -12.65 19.63 -37.41
C GLY A 7 -13.97 20.42 -37.50
N ASP A 8 -15.06 19.90 -36.93
CA ASP A 8 -16.37 20.55 -36.92
C ASP A 8 -16.45 21.60 -35.80
N LEU A 9 -15.91 22.78 -36.09
CA LEU A 9 -15.84 23.90 -35.15
C LEU A 9 -17.22 24.43 -34.75
N GLN A 10 -18.22 24.32 -35.64
CA GLN A 10 -19.58 24.75 -35.35
C GLN A 10 -20.21 23.85 -34.28
N ARG A 11 -20.06 22.53 -34.43
CA ARG A 11 -20.56 21.56 -33.45
C ARG A 11 -19.82 21.64 -32.12
N VAL A 12 -18.52 21.94 -32.13
CA VAL A 12 -17.75 22.18 -30.91
C VAL A 12 -18.28 23.38 -30.14
N ALA A 13 -18.57 24.49 -30.82
CA ALA A 13 -19.11 25.69 -30.18
C ALA A 13 -20.51 25.46 -29.61
N GLU A 14 -21.40 24.77 -30.33
CA GLU A 14 -22.74 24.42 -29.87
C GLU A 14 -22.71 23.56 -28.60
N ILE A 15 -21.82 22.56 -28.56
CA ILE A 15 -21.66 21.70 -27.40
C ILE A 15 -21.08 22.49 -26.22
N ARG A 16 -19.93 23.16 -26.40
CA ARG A 16 -19.21 23.80 -25.28
C ARG A 16 -19.94 25.01 -24.71
N TYR A 17 -20.52 25.87 -25.54
CA TYR A 17 -21.07 27.14 -25.10
C TYR A 17 -22.59 27.18 -25.02
N GLY A 18 -23.27 26.20 -25.62
CA GLY A 18 -24.72 26.02 -25.48
C GLY A 18 -25.02 24.88 -24.52
N ARG A 19 -24.97 23.65 -25.05
CA ARG A 19 -25.55 22.49 -24.39
C ARG A 19 -24.85 22.09 -23.09
N LEU A 20 -23.52 22.19 -23.03
CA LEU A 20 -22.76 21.90 -21.82
C LEU A 20 -23.14 22.86 -20.69
N VAL A 21 -23.16 24.16 -20.98
CA VAL A 21 -23.52 25.21 -19.99
C VAL A 21 -24.96 25.04 -19.49
N GLU A 22 -25.89 24.69 -20.38
CA GLU A 22 -27.28 24.40 -19.99
C GLU A 22 -27.38 23.16 -19.08
N LEU A 23 -26.70 22.07 -19.45
CA LEU A 23 -26.70 20.83 -18.66
C LEU A 23 -25.99 21.01 -17.32
N GLU A 24 -24.91 21.79 -17.26
CA GLU A 24 -24.22 22.12 -16.01
C GLU A 24 -25.15 22.89 -15.06
N LYS A 25 -25.87 23.91 -15.57
CA LYS A 25 -26.86 24.64 -14.78
C LYS A 25 -28.02 23.76 -14.30
N GLU A 26 -28.51 22.86 -15.16
CA GLU A 26 -29.57 21.91 -14.80
C GLU A 26 -29.09 20.94 -13.71
N LEU A 27 -27.85 20.46 -13.81
CA LEU A 27 -27.23 19.56 -12.84
C LEU A 27 -27.00 20.26 -11.49
N GLU A 28 -26.52 21.50 -11.52
CA GLU A 28 -26.31 22.32 -10.32
C GLU A 28 -27.65 22.61 -9.60
N GLY A 29 -28.69 22.94 -10.36
CA GLY A 29 -30.04 23.13 -9.81
C GLY A 29 -30.64 21.87 -9.20
N ARG A 30 -30.51 20.72 -9.88
CA ARG A 30 -30.96 19.43 -9.33
C ARG A 30 -30.19 18.99 -8.10
N ASN A 31 -28.87 19.20 -8.06
CA ASN A 31 -28.06 18.88 -6.88
C ASN A 31 -28.48 19.72 -5.67
N ALA A 32 -28.80 21.01 -5.86
CA ALA A 32 -29.30 21.86 -4.78
C ALA A 32 -30.67 21.41 -4.24
N GLU A 33 -31.61 21.01 -5.12
CA GLU A 33 -32.89 20.40 -4.70
C GLU A 33 -32.66 19.10 -3.93
N LEU A 34 -31.71 18.27 -4.38
CA LEU A 34 -31.36 17.00 -3.74
C LEU A 34 -30.78 17.21 -2.34
N GLU A 35 -29.88 18.19 -2.17
CA GLU A 35 -29.32 18.58 -0.87
C GLU A 35 -30.41 19.03 0.12
N GLU A 36 -31.40 19.79 -0.34
CA GLU A 36 -32.52 20.24 0.50
C GLU A 36 -33.38 19.05 0.97
N LEU A 37 -33.70 18.12 0.07
CA LEU A 37 -34.45 16.89 0.36
C LEU A 37 -33.68 15.97 1.33
N GLN A 38 -32.35 15.88 1.19
CA GLN A 38 -31.51 15.04 2.04
C GLN A 38 -31.35 15.59 3.47
N ARG A 39 -31.52 16.90 3.71
CA ARG A 39 -31.52 17.46 5.08
C ARG A 39 -32.63 16.88 5.96
N GLU A 40 -33.77 16.54 5.37
CA GLU A 40 -34.92 15.97 6.10
C GLU A 40 -34.92 14.44 6.17
N ARG A 41 -34.29 13.75 5.20
CA ARG A 41 -34.20 12.29 5.13
C ARG A 41 -32.82 11.79 4.65
N LYS A 42 -31.87 11.68 5.58
CA LYS A 42 -30.59 10.95 5.38
C LYS A 42 -30.79 9.43 5.37
N MET A 43 -31.52 8.87 4.41
CA MET A 43 -31.68 7.41 4.31
C MET A 43 -30.76 6.74 3.26
N LEU A 44 -30.11 7.51 2.38
CA LEU A 44 -29.22 6.99 1.35
C LEU A 44 -27.92 7.81 1.36
N ASN A 45 -26.79 7.15 1.59
CA ASN A 45 -25.45 7.72 1.37
C ASN A 45 -25.06 7.43 -0.08
N GLU A 46 -25.00 8.48 -0.91
CA GLU A 46 -24.57 8.37 -2.33
C GLU A 46 -23.07 8.64 -2.53
N GLU A 47 -22.40 9.13 -1.49
CA GLU A 47 -20.96 9.36 -1.49
C GLU A 47 -20.20 8.19 -0.88
N VAL A 48 -19.10 7.81 -1.52
CA VAL A 48 -18.16 6.82 -1.00
C VAL A 48 -17.23 7.53 -0.01
N THR A 49 -17.33 7.14 1.25
CA THR A 49 -16.47 7.65 2.32
C THR A 49 -15.22 6.79 2.50
N GLU A 50 -14.24 7.29 3.26
CA GLU A 50 -13.05 6.52 3.66
C GLU A 50 -13.44 5.23 4.41
N GLU A 51 -14.50 5.28 5.22
CA GLU A 51 -15.04 4.12 5.95
C GLU A 51 -15.58 3.05 4.99
N ASP A 52 -16.26 3.46 3.90
CA ASP A 52 -16.78 2.53 2.88
C ASP A 52 -15.63 1.81 2.17
N VAL A 53 -14.56 2.54 1.81
CA VAL A 53 -13.35 1.97 1.20
C VAL A 53 -12.67 1.01 2.17
N ALA A 54 -12.49 1.42 3.43
CA ALA A 54 -11.86 0.61 4.46
C ALA A 54 -12.63 -0.69 4.71
N GLN A 55 -13.98 -0.66 4.71
CA GLN A 55 -14.82 -1.84 4.91
C GLN A 55 -14.65 -2.87 3.77
N VAL A 56 -14.53 -2.41 2.53
CA VAL A 56 -14.27 -3.28 1.37
C VAL A 56 -12.86 -3.90 1.46
N VAL A 57 -11.84 -3.07 1.72
CA VAL A 57 -10.44 -3.55 1.86
C VAL A 57 -10.30 -4.53 3.02
N ALA A 58 -10.93 -4.25 4.16
CA ALA A 58 -10.95 -5.13 5.32
C ALA A 58 -11.53 -6.51 4.99
N THR A 59 -12.61 -6.55 4.19
CA THR A 59 -13.24 -7.80 3.78
C THR A 59 -12.32 -8.64 2.88
N TRP A 60 -11.55 -7.98 2.01
CA TRP A 60 -10.62 -8.66 1.10
C TRP A 60 -9.33 -9.11 1.78
N THR A 61 -8.81 -8.31 2.70
CA THR A 61 -7.50 -8.53 3.35
C THR A 61 -7.62 -9.26 4.69
N GLY A 62 -8.80 -9.27 5.31
CA GLY A 62 -9.00 -9.74 6.68
C GLY A 62 -8.53 -8.76 7.77
N ILE A 63 -8.02 -7.58 7.39
CA ILE A 63 -7.51 -6.57 8.33
C ILE A 63 -8.70 -5.76 8.91
N PRO A 64 -8.81 -5.59 10.24
CA PRO A 64 -9.92 -4.85 10.85
C PRO A 64 -10.00 -3.39 10.39
N VAL A 65 -11.21 -2.88 10.12
CA VAL A 65 -11.45 -1.48 9.71
C VAL A 65 -10.84 -0.48 10.70
N ALA A 66 -10.97 -0.75 12.01
CA ALA A 66 -10.37 0.11 13.03
C ALA A 66 -8.84 0.26 12.87
N ARG A 67 -8.14 -0.78 12.40
CA ARG A 67 -6.70 -0.70 12.10
C ARG A 67 -6.41 0.06 10.80
N LEU A 68 -7.30 0.00 9.80
CA LEU A 68 -7.15 0.73 8.55
C LEU A 68 -7.41 2.24 8.71
N MET A 69 -8.31 2.60 9.63
CA MET A 69 -8.70 3.98 9.93
C MET A 69 -7.73 4.70 10.88
N GLU A 70 -6.84 3.95 11.54
CA GLU A 70 -5.85 4.52 12.46
C GLU A 70 -4.72 5.20 11.67
N GLY A 71 -4.41 6.45 12.00
CA GLY A 71 -3.41 7.24 11.29
C GLY A 71 -2.04 6.55 11.32
N GLU A 72 -1.47 6.31 10.14
CA GLU A 72 -0.19 5.60 9.98
C GLU A 72 0.94 6.22 10.83
N MET A 73 0.95 7.54 10.97
CA MET A 73 1.91 8.25 11.81
C MET A 73 1.70 8.02 13.31
N GLN A 74 0.46 7.88 13.78
CA GLN A 74 0.15 7.62 15.19
C GLN A 74 0.59 6.23 15.61
N LYS A 75 0.39 5.23 14.75
CA LYS A 75 0.94 3.88 14.96
C LYS A 75 2.44 3.97 15.24
N LEU A 76 3.19 4.59 14.32
CA LEU A 76 4.66 4.59 14.34
C LEU A 76 5.31 5.27 15.55
N VAL A 77 4.55 6.05 16.33
CA VAL A 77 5.04 6.64 17.59
C VAL A 77 5.38 5.56 18.62
N HIS A 78 4.63 4.46 18.62
CA HIS A 78 4.75 3.36 19.58
C HIS A 78 5.42 2.11 18.99
N LEU A 79 6.11 2.24 17.85
CA LEU A 79 6.67 1.11 17.13
C LEU A 79 7.69 0.32 17.98
N GLU A 80 8.57 1.00 18.71
CA GLU A 80 9.55 0.35 19.59
C GLU A 80 8.87 -0.45 20.71
N GLU A 81 7.85 0.14 21.35
CA GLU A 81 7.10 -0.50 22.44
C GLU A 81 6.47 -1.80 21.94
N HIS A 82 5.82 -1.77 20.78
CA HIS A 82 5.24 -2.96 20.15
C HIS A 82 6.28 -4.01 19.76
N LEU A 83 7.44 -3.61 19.20
CA LEU A 83 8.50 -4.57 18.88
C LEU A 83 9.08 -5.22 20.15
N HIS A 84 9.16 -4.48 21.25
CA HIS A 84 9.64 -4.98 22.54
C HIS A 84 8.68 -5.96 23.22
N GLU A 85 7.42 -6.04 22.82
CA GLU A 85 6.51 -7.11 23.28
C GLU A 85 6.99 -8.50 22.86
N ARG A 86 7.71 -8.60 21.73
CA ARG A 86 8.25 -9.86 21.18
C ARG A 86 9.77 -9.95 21.26
N VAL A 87 10.47 -8.82 21.17
CA VAL A 87 11.95 -8.76 21.10
C VAL A 87 12.53 -8.15 22.37
N VAL A 88 13.08 -9.00 23.23
CA VAL A 88 13.64 -8.61 24.53
C VAL A 88 15.14 -8.30 24.40
N ASP A 89 15.60 -7.26 25.10
CA ASP A 89 17.02 -6.88 25.21
C ASP A 89 17.74 -6.65 23.86
N GLN A 90 17.06 -6.04 22.88
CA GLN A 90 17.63 -5.66 21.57
C GLN A 90 17.36 -4.19 21.22
N ASP A 91 17.49 -3.28 22.21
CA ASP A 91 17.13 -1.86 22.08
C ASP A 91 17.79 -1.19 20.87
N GLU A 92 19.08 -1.44 20.61
CA GLU A 92 19.80 -0.82 19.49
C GLU A 92 19.19 -1.23 18.14
N ALA A 93 18.91 -2.52 17.95
CA ALA A 93 18.34 -3.04 16.72
C ALA A 93 16.90 -2.54 16.52
N VAL A 94 16.08 -2.55 17.57
CA VAL A 94 14.70 -2.06 17.55
C VAL A 94 14.67 -0.57 17.20
N ASN A 95 15.48 0.26 17.87
CA ASN A 95 15.58 1.69 17.60
C ASN A 95 16.07 1.98 16.17
N ALA A 96 17.05 1.22 15.67
CA ALA A 96 17.57 1.40 14.31
C ALA A 96 16.50 1.13 13.25
N VAL A 97 15.72 0.04 13.44
CA VAL A 97 14.59 -0.31 12.56
C VAL A 97 13.50 0.75 12.64
N ALA A 98 13.03 1.10 13.84
CA ALA A 98 11.93 2.05 14.02
C ALA A 98 12.25 3.42 13.41
N ASN A 99 13.47 3.92 13.60
CA ASN A 99 13.91 5.18 13.00
C ASN A 99 13.95 5.15 11.47
N ALA A 100 14.34 4.04 10.85
CA ALA A 100 14.33 3.91 9.40
C ALA A 100 12.89 3.92 8.83
N ILE A 101 11.98 3.16 9.45
CA ILE A 101 10.56 3.17 9.06
C ILE A 101 9.97 4.57 9.16
N ARG A 102 10.17 5.27 10.29
CA ARG A 102 9.68 6.64 10.46
C ARG A 102 10.23 7.62 9.42
N ARG A 103 11.52 7.55 9.09
CA ARG A 103 12.11 8.41 8.04
C ARG A 103 11.45 8.17 6.68
N SER A 104 11.23 6.91 6.31
CA SER A 104 10.59 6.56 5.04
C SER A 104 9.14 7.08 5.01
N ARG A 105 8.37 6.90 6.07
CA ARG A 105 6.96 7.33 6.16
C ARG A 105 6.81 8.85 6.25
N ALA A 106 7.79 9.55 6.82
CA ALA A 106 7.85 11.01 6.80
C ALA A 106 8.29 11.60 5.44
N GLY A 107 8.54 10.76 4.42
CA GLY A 107 9.00 11.23 3.10
C GLY A 107 10.43 11.78 3.11
N LEU A 108 11.22 11.49 4.15
CA LEU A 108 12.60 11.97 4.30
C LEU A 108 13.62 11.06 3.60
N GLN A 109 13.17 9.99 2.96
CA GLN A 109 14.00 9.03 2.25
C GLN A 109 13.85 9.17 0.72
N ASP A 110 14.92 8.84 -0.01
CA ASP A 110 14.90 8.68 -1.46
C ASP A 110 13.78 7.68 -1.89
N PRO A 111 12.83 8.10 -2.74
CA PRO A 111 11.76 7.25 -3.24
C PRO A 111 12.25 6.03 -4.04
N ASN A 112 13.48 6.06 -4.57
CA ASN A 112 14.05 4.96 -5.34
C ASN A 112 14.79 3.93 -4.47
N ARG A 113 14.71 4.03 -3.14
CA ARG A 113 15.36 3.11 -2.21
C ARG A 113 14.35 2.38 -1.33
N PRO A 114 14.62 1.13 -0.92
CA PRO A 114 13.77 0.40 0.03
C PRO A 114 13.64 1.15 1.36
N ILE A 115 12.46 1.07 1.99
CA ILE A 115 12.11 1.67 3.30
C ILE A 115 13.20 1.48 4.36
N GLY A 116 13.85 0.32 4.35
CA GLY A 116 15.04 0.05 5.17
C GLY A 116 15.82 -1.12 4.59
N SER A 117 17.14 -1.08 4.75
CA SER A 117 18.04 -2.20 4.47
C SER A 117 18.87 -2.45 5.70
N PHE A 118 18.74 -3.63 6.27
CA PHE A 118 19.32 -3.98 7.57
C PHE A 118 20.16 -5.25 7.45
N LEU A 119 21.25 -5.30 8.22
CA LEU A 119 22.07 -6.49 8.39
C LEU A 119 22.17 -6.81 9.88
N PHE A 120 21.46 -7.86 10.32
CA PHE A 120 21.45 -8.26 11.73
C PHE A 120 22.60 -9.22 12.06
N LEU A 121 23.61 -8.73 12.78
CA LEU A 121 24.77 -9.50 13.22
C LEU A 121 24.62 -9.93 14.69
N GLY A 122 25.10 -11.14 15.02
CA GLY A 122 24.93 -11.71 16.37
C GLY A 122 24.81 -13.25 16.38
N PRO A 123 24.75 -13.89 17.55
CA PRO A 123 24.58 -15.34 17.66
C PRO A 123 23.19 -15.80 17.20
N THR A 124 23.01 -17.11 17.03
CA THR A 124 21.69 -17.70 16.76
C THR A 124 20.80 -17.58 18.00
N GLY A 125 19.49 -17.46 17.80
CA GLY A 125 18.50 -17.44 18.88
C GLY A 125 18.29 -16.09 19.57
N VAL A 126 19.05 -15.04 19.25
CA VAL A 126 18.92 -13.70 19.88
C VAL A 126 17.76 -12.84 19.34
N GLY A 127 16.86 -13.41 18.52
CA GLY A 127 15.68 -12.69 18.04
C GLY A 127 15.81 -11.97 16.69
N LYS A 128 16.85 -12.21 15.89
CA LYS A 128 17.01 -11.56 14.56
C LYS A 128 15.82 -11.82 13.61
N THR A 129 15.41 -13.09 13.51
CA THR A 129 14.26 -13.49 12.69
C THR A 129 12.95 -13.07 13.34
N GLU A 130 12.91 -13.04 14.68
CA GLU A 130 11.75 -12.61 15.43
C GLU A 130 11.46 -11.12 15.22
N LEU A 131 12.48 -10.27 15.20
CA LEU A 131 12.37 -8.85 14.88
C LEU A 131 11.77 -8.63 13.49
N ALA A 132 12.15 -9.44 12.50
CA ALA A 132 11.55 -9.37 11.17
C ALA A 132 10.06 -9.77 11.18
N ARG A 133 9.68 -10.78 11.98
CA ARG A 133 8.28 -11.22 12.14
C ARG A 133 7.42 -10.20 12.86
N ALA A 134 7.92 -9.68 13.97
CA ALA A 134 7.27 -8.62 14.74
C ALA A 134 7.07 -7.36 13.87
N LEU A 135 8.07 -7.01 13.06
CA LEU A 135 7.96 -5.89 12.12
C LEU A 135 6.91 -6.14 11.03
N ALA A 136 6.84 -7.35 10.47
CA ALA A 136 5.84 -7.70 9.46
C ALA A 136 4.41 -7.67 10.03
N GLU A 137 4.21 -8.27 11.20
CA GLU A 137 2.94 -8.20 11.92
C GLU A 137 2.54 -6.75 12.20
N TYR A 138 3.49 -5.91 12.62
CA TYR A 138 3.17 -4.53 12.94
C TYR A 138 2.83 -3.69 11.70
N LEU A 139 3.58 -3.86 10.60
CA LEU A 139 3.40 -3.05 9.38
C LEU A 139 2.26 -3.52 8.49
N PHE A 140 1.96 -4.83 8.49
CA PHE A 140 1.04 -5.45 7.55
C PHE A 140 -0.07 -6.24 8.22
N ASP A 141 -0.15 -6.21 9.55
CA ASP A 141 -1.11 -6.97 10.35
C ASP A 141 -1.05 -8.49 10.12
N ASP A 142 0.04 -8.99 9.54
CA ASP A 142 0.29 -10.42 9.27
C ASP A 142 1.78 -10.76 9.42
N GLU A 143 2.12 -11.62 10.38
CA GLU A 143 3.49 -12.11 10.57
C GLU A 143 4.00 -12.98 9.41
N ARG A 144 3.11 -13.45 8.53
CA ARG A 144 3.43 -14.20 7.31
C ARG A 144 3.66 -13.31 6.11
N ALA A 145 3.46 -12.00 6.23
CA ALA A 145 3.82 -11.01 5.21
C ALA A 145 5.36 -10.83 5.11
N ILE A 146 6.07 -11.95 4.97
CA ILE A 146 7.52 -12.04 4.87
C ILE A 146 7.85 -13.02 3.76
N VAL A 147 8.54 -12.52 2.73
CA VAL A 147 9.21 -13.37 1.76
C VAL A 147 10.50 -13.89 2.39
N ARG A 148 10.48 -15.13 2.87
CA ARG A 148 11.66 -15.79 3.46
C ARG A 148 12.48 -16.47 2.37
N VAL A 149 13.74 -16.08 2.25
CA VAL A 149 14.71 -16.72 1.36
C VAL A 149 15.83 -17.35 2.20
N ASP A 150 15.99 -18.68 2.13
CA ASP A 150 17.07 -19.37 2.84
C ASP A 150 18.36 -19.34 2.00
N MET A 151 19.30 -18.47 2.39
CA MET A 151 20.58 -18.30 1.69
C MET A 151 21.42 -19.58 1.64
N SER A 152 21.17 -20.56 2.52
CA SER A 152 21.87 -21.85 2.50
C SER A 152 21.58 -22.63 1.21
N GLU A 153 20.44 -22.37 0.56
CA GLU A 153 20.05 -22.98 -0.71
C GLU A 153 20.68 -22.31 -1.94
N TYR A 154 21.34 -21.16 -1.74
CA TYR A 154 21.88 -20.30 -2.81
C TYR A 154 23.42 -20.21 -2.83
N GLN A 155 24.11 -21.22 -2.29
CA GLN A 155 25.57 -21.21 -2.18
C GLN A 155 26.30 -21.37 -3.52
N GLU A 156 25.67 -22.01 -4.50
CA GLU A 156 26.28 -22.31 -5.80
C GLU A 156 25.83 -21.33 -6.88
N ARG A 157 26.73 -20.91 -7.77
CA ARG A 157 26.43 -19.85 -8.76
C ARG A 157 25.18 -20.09 -9.61
N HIS A 158 24.91 -21.34 -9.98
CA HIS A 158 23.78 -21.69 -10.82
C HIS A 158 22.45 -21.70 -10.07
N THR A 159 22.46 -21.67 -8.73
CA THR A 159 21.24 -21.63 -7.93
C THR A 159 20.59 -20.23 -7.92
N VAL A 160 21.34 -19.18 -8.29
CA VAL A 160 20.85 -17.80 -8.38
C VAL A 160 19.71 -17.66 -9.39
N SER A 161 19.69 -18.44 -10.48
CA SER A 161 18.59 -18.41 -11.43
C SER A 161 17.25 -18.84 -10.82
N ARG A 162 17.25 -19.64 -9.75
CA ARG A 162 16.03 -19.96 -9.00
C ARG A 162 15.50 -18.77 -8.22
N LEU A 163 16.36 -17.82 -7.84
CA LEU A 163 15.97 -16.63 -7.08
C LEU A 163 15.35 -15.55 -7.99
N VAL A 164 15.99 -15.28 -9.13
CA VAL A 164 15.62 -14.15 -10.01
C VAL A 164 14.93 -14.55 -11.31
N GLY A 165 14.85 -15.86 -11.60
CA GLY A 165 14.37 -16.40 -12.86
C GLY A 165 15.52 -16.82 -13.78
N ALA A 166 15.29 -17.88 -14.56
CA ALA A 166 16.24 -18.33 -15.57
C ALA A 166 16.06 -17.55 -16.89
N PRO A 167 17.10 -17.38 -17.71
CA PRO A 167 16.96 -16.82 -19.05
C PRO A 167 16.34 -17.83 -20.05
N PRO A 168 15.82 -17.37 -21.21
CA PRO A 168 15.22 -18.26 -22.21
C PRO A 168 16.14 -19.41 -22.61
N GLY A 169 15.61 -20.64 -22.63
CA GLY A 169 16.36 -21.84 -22.98
C GLY A 169 17.06 -22.55 -21.82
N TYR A 170 16.90 -22.05 -20.57
CA TYR A 170 17.36 -22.73 -19.36
C TYR A 170 16.19 -23.32 -18.57
N VAL A 171 16.45 -24.37 -17.78
CA VAL A 171 15.45 -24.98 -16.89
C VAL A 171 14.95 -23.92 -15.89
N GLY A 172 13.63 -23.76 -15.78
CA GLY A 172 12.99 -22.74 -14.92
C GLY A 172 12.71 -21.39 -15.59
N TYR A 173 12.82 -21.30 -16.93
CA TYR A 173 12.48 -20.06 -17.66
C TYR A 173 11.00 -19.66 -17.52
N GLU A 174 10.09 -20.65 -17.54
CA GLU A 174 8.64 -20.40 -17.45
C GLU A 174 8.13 -20.27 -16.01
N GLU A 175 8.94 -20.63 -15.01
CA GLU A 175 8.52 -20.70 -13.59
C GLU A 175 8.77 -19.41 -12.81
N GLY A 176 9.44 -18.41 -13.41
CA GLY A 176 9.81 -17.17 -12.72
C GLY A 176 10.84 -17.39 -11.59
N GLY A 177 11.25 -16.32 -10.93
CA GLY A 177 12.16 -16.38 -9.78
C GLY A 177 11.41 -16.35 -8.45
N GLN A 178 11.90 -17.07 -7.45
CA GLN A 178 11.30 -17.05 -6.11
C GLN A 178 11.21 -15.64 -5.50
N LEU A 179 12.13 -14.72 -5.81
CA LEU A 179 12.07 -13.34 -5.32
C LEU A 179 11.22 -12.43 -6.21
N THR A 180 11.13 -12.74 -7.51
CA THR A 180 10.43 -11.88 -8.47
C THR A 180 8.92 -12.14 -8.49
N GLU A 181 8.49 -13.35 -8.11
CA GLU A 181 7.08 -13.78 -8.12
C GLU A 181 6.45 -13.89 -6.71
N ALA A 182 7.17 -13.48 -5.67
CA ALA A 182 6.73 -13.56 -4.26
C ALA A 182 5.95 -12.35 -3.77
#